data_AF-A0A947F8J5-F1
#
_entry.id   AF-A0A947F8J5-F1
#
_cell.length_a   1.000
_cell.length_b   1.000
_cell.length_c   1.000
_cell.angle_alpha   90.00
_cell.angle_beta   90.00
_cell.angle_gamma   90.00
#
_symmetry.space_group_name_H-M   'P 1'
#
loop_
_entity.id
_entity.type
_entity.pdbx_description
1 polymer ?
#
loop_
_entity_poly.entity_id
_entity_poly.type
_entity_poly.pdbx_seq_one_letter_code
_entity_poly.pdbx_strand_id
1 'polypeptide(L)'
;MLQRITQVVAVAALTTIFAIGTAVAAPITIKFSHVVAENTPKGQMANKFRDLVAERLGDKVVVEVFPNSQLFGDNKVLEAMLLGDVQLAAPSLSKFSRYTKSLQLFDLPF
;
A
#
# COMPACT_ATOMS: atom_id res chain seq x y z
N MET A 1 3.77 56.87 -16.13
CA MET A 1 4.70 55.71 -16.09
C MET A 1 4.54 54.87 -14.83
N LEU A 2 4.48 55.46 -13.63
CA LEU A 2 4.37 54.71 -12.37
C LEU A 2 3.14 53.80 -12.25
N GLN A 3 1.94 54.23 -12.66
CA GLN A 3 0.71 53.42 -12.55
C GLN A 3 0.74 52.12 -13.38
N ARG A 4 1.44 52.10 -14.52
CA ARG A 4 1.63 50.88 -15.33
C ARG A 4 2.56 49.89 -14.64
N ILE A 5 3.57 50.37 -13.92
CA ILE A 5 4.49 49.54 -13.15
C ILE A 5 3.75 48.93 -11.95
N THR A 6 2.89 49.70 -11.27
CA THR A 6 2.06 49.19 -10.17
C THR A 6 1.07 48.11 -10.62
N GLN A 7 0.47 48.26 -11.80
CA GLN A 7 -0.44 47.25 -12.37
C GLN A 7 0.30 45.96 -12.78
N VAL A 8 1.50 46.06 -13.35
CA VAL A 8 2.30 44.88 -13.73
C VAL A 8 2.74 44.10 -12.50
N VAL A 9 3.15 44.79 -11.42
CA VAL A 9 3.51 44.15 -10.15
C VAL A 9 2.30 43.48 -9.49
N ALA A 10 1.12 44.11 -9.52
CA ALA A 10 -0.10 43.52 -8.96
C ALA A 10 -0.55 42.25 -9.70
N VAL A 11 -0.43 42.20 -11.03
CA VAL A 11 -0.76 41.01 -11.83
C VAL A 11 0.26 39.88 -11.64
N ALA A 12 1.55 40.20 -11.47
CA ALA A 12 2.59 39.23 -11.14
C ALA A 12 2.44 38.65 -9.72
N ALA A 13 1.92 39.43 -8.77
CA ALA A 13 1.61 38.96 -7.41
C ALA A 13 0.33 38.09 -7.37
N LEU A 14 -0.66 38.36 -8.23
CA LEU A 14 -1.89 37.56 -8.29
C LEU A 14 -1.69 36.18 -8.93
N THR A 15 -0.76 36.08 -9.89
CA THR A 15 -0.43 34.82 -10.59
C THR A 15 0.39 33.86 -9.73
N THR A 16 1.19 34.36 -8.79
CA THR A 16 1.96 33.54 -7.85
C THR A 16 1.08 32.91 -6.75
N ILE A 17 -0.02 33.55 -6.37
CA ILE A 17 -0.98 33.01 -5.38
C ILE A 17 -1.76 31.82 -5.96
N PHE A 18 -2.06 31.82 -7.26
CA PHE A 18 -2.77 30.72 -7.92
C PHE A 18 -1.86 29.49 -8.21
N ALA A 19 -0.54 29.67 -8.16
CA ALA A 19 0.43 28.60 -8.35
C ALA A 19 0.69 27.76 -7.08
N ILE A 20 0.11 28.14 -5.93
CA ILE A 20 0.09 27.28 -4.74
C ILE A 20 -1.02 26.23 -4.94
N GLY A 21 -0.79 25.33 -5.89
CA GLY A 21 -1.63 24.15 -6.06
C GLY A 21 -1.62 23.36 -4.77
N THR A 22 -2.79 22.91 -4.32
CA THR A 22 -2.90 21.97 -3.22
C THR A 22 -2.09 20.72 -3.56
N ALA A 23 -0.94 20.53 -2.91
CA ALA A 23 -0.17 19.31 -3.05
C ALA A 23 -0.98 18.16 -2.47
N VAL A 24 -1.70 17.44 -3.33
CA VAL A 24 -2.36 16.19 -2.97
C VAL A 24 -1.25 15.14 -2.87
N ALA A 25 -1.03 14.61 -1.68
CA ALA A 25 -0.07 13.53 -1.47
C ALA A 25 -0.45 12.33 -2.35
N ALA A 26 0.55 11.67 -2.93
CA ALA A 26 0.33 10.46 -3.72
C ALA A 26 -0.39 9.38 -2.87
N PRO A 27 -1.31 8.61 -3.46
CA PRO A 27 -1.95 7.49 -2.78
C PRO A 27 -0.93 6.51 -2.20
N ILE A 28 -1.22 5.97 -1.02
CA ILE A 28 -0.43 4.87 -0.45
C ILE A 28 -0.83 3.59 -1.18
N THR A 29 0.12 2.95 -1.85
CA THR A 29 -0.10 1.64 -2.48
C THR A 29 0.28 0.52 -1.51
N ILE A 30 -0.66 -0.39 -1.26
CA ILE A 30 -0.46 -1.63 -0.51
C ILE A 30 -0.49 -2.79 -1.50
N LYS A 31 0.67 -3.38 -1.79
CA LYS A 31 0.73 -4.66 -2.52
C LYS A 31 0.50 -5.80 -1.53
N PHE A 32 -0.60 -6.53 -1.70
CA PHE A 32 -0.96 -7.69 -0.90
C PHE A 32 -0.64 -8.98 -1.65
N SER A 33 0.48 -9.63 -1.32
CA SER A 33 0.88 -10.91 -1.93
C SER A 33 0.41 -12.12 -1.12
N HIS A 34 -0.17 -13.12 -1.78
CA HIS A 34 -0.50 -14.40 -1.15
C HIS A 34 -0.41 -15.60 -2.11
N VAL A 35 -0.22 -16.80 -1.56
CA VAL A 35 0.17 -17.98 -2.33
C VAL A 35 -0.97 -18.77 -2.98
N VAL A 36 -2.20 -18.60 -2.49
CA VAL A 36 -3.36 -19.38 -2.94
C VAL A 36 -4.16 -18.69 -4.05
N ALA A 37 -5.09 -19.43 -4.64
CA ALA A 37 -6.04 -18.90 -5.63
C ALA A 37 -7.01 -17.88 -5.03
N GLU A 38 -7.49 -16.99 -5.89
CA GLU A 38 -8.38 -15.87 -5.52
C GLU A 38 -9.71 -16.32 -4.91
N ASN A 39 -10.26 -17.43 -5.38
CA ASN A 39 -11.56 -17.97 -4.93
C ASN A 39 -11.49 -18.73 -3.59
N THR A 40 -10.30 -18.89 -3.00
CA THR A 40 -10.14 -19.52 -1.69
C THR A 40 -10.56 -18.57 -0.57
N PRO A 41 -10.82 -19.05 0.67
CA PRO A 41 -11.13 -18.16 1.80
C PRO A 41 -10.09 -17.06 2.05
N LYS A 42 -8.79 -17.35 1.84
CA LYS A 42 -7.72 -16.35 1.97
C LYS A 42 -7.75 -15.33 0.84
N GLY A 43 -8.01 -15.76 -0.40
CA GLY A 43 -8.15 -14.85 -1.55
C GLY A 43 -9.38 -13.94 -1.41
N GLN A 44 -10.51 -14.50 -0.99
CA GLN A 44 -11.73 -13.74 -0.68
C GLN A 44 -11.50 -12.73 0.44
N MET A 45 -10.74 -13.10 1.48
CA MET A 45 -10.34 -12.18 2.55
C MET A 45 -9.48 -11.03 2.01
N ALA A 46 -8.49 -11.30 1.16
CA ALA A 46 -7.62 -10.27 0.59
C ALA A 46 -8.42 -9.28 -0.28
N ASN A 47 -9.34 -9.79 -1.10
CA ASN A 47 -10.26 -8.97 -1.90
C ASN A 47 -11.20 -8.14 -1.01
N LYS A 48 -11.77 -8.73 0.04
CA LYS A 48 -12.62 -8.00 0.97
C LYS A 48 -11.85 -6.91 1.71
N PHE A 49 -10.59 -7.16 2.07
CA PHE A 49 -9.71 -6.16 2.67
C PHE A 49 -9.50 -4.97 1.72
N ARG A 50 -9.19 -5.21 0.44
CA ARG A 50 -9.12 -4.15 -0.58
C ARG A 50 -10.39 -3.32 -0.63
N ASP A 51 -11.55 -3.97 -0.72
CA ASP A 51 -12.83 -3.28 -0.86
C ASP A 51 -13.16 -2.42 0.38
N LEU A 52 -12.88 -2.94 1.58
CA LEU A 52 -13.09 -2.21 2.85
C LEU A 52 -12.14 -1.02 3.01
N VAL A 53 -10.92 -1.12 2.48
CA VAL A 53 -9.95 -0.02 2.43
C VAL A 53 -10.43 1.07 1.48
N ALA A 54 -10.84 0.71 0.27
CA ALA A 54 -11.38 1.67 -0.70
C ALA A 54 -12.63 2.38 -0.15
N GLU A 55 -13.53 1.65 0.51
CA GLU A 55 -14.72 2.20 1.16
C GLU A 55 -14.37 3.24 2.24
N ARG A 56 -13.37 2.97 3.08
CA ARG A 56 -13.07 3.80 4.27
C ARG A 56 -12.08 4.92 4.01
N LEU A 57 -11.13 4.69 3.10
CA LEU A 57 -10.00 5.59 2.87
C LEU A 57 -10.07 6.29 1.51
N GLY A 58 -11.01 5.89 0.64
CA GLY A 58 -11.13 6.41 -0.72
C GLY A 58 -9.81 6.28 -1.46
N ASP A 59 -9.46 7.31 -2.24
CA ASP A 59 -8.26 7.31 -3.07
C ASP A 59 -6.95 7.52 -2.30
N LYS A 60 -7.01 7.68 -0.96
CA LYS A 60 -5.81 7.86 -0.14
C LYS A 60 -4.97 6.58 -0.04
N VAL A 61 -5.62 5.42 -0.14
CA VAL A 61 -4.98 4.11 -0.03
C VAL A 61 -5.54 3.17 -1.09
N VAL A 62 -4.65 2.61 -1.91
CA VAL A 62 -4.98 1.64 -2.96
C VAL A 62 -4.39 0.30 -2.59
N VAL A 63 -5.21 -0.75 -2.55
CA VAL A 63 -4.75 -2.13 -2.29
C VAL A 63 -4.75 -2.92 -3.60
N GLU A 64 -3.59 -3.43 -3.96
CA GLU A 64 -3.40 -4.31 -5.12
C GLU A 64 -3.20 -5.75 -4.63
N VAL A 65 -4.09 -6.66 -5.00
CA VAL A 65 -4.06 -8.06 -4.55
C VAL A 65 -3.38 -8.92 -5.60
N PHE A 66 -2.36 -9.68 -5.18
CA PHE A 66 -1.55 -10.56 -6.03
C PHE A 66 -1.67 -12.02 -5.56
N PRO A 67 -2.64 -12.79 -6.09
CA PRO A 67 -2.85 -14.19 -5.73
C PRO A 67 -1.82 -15.12 -6.39
N ASN A 68 -1.93 -16.43 -6.12
CA ASN A 68 -1.14 -17.48 -6.78
C ASN A 68 0.38 -17.25 -6.77
N SER A 69 0.91 -16.60 -5.72
CA SER A 69 2.33 -16.27 -5.62
C SER A 69 2.86 -15.44 -6.80
N GLN A 70 2.03 -14.62 -7.47
CA GLN A 70 2.43 -13.81 -8.63
C GLN A 70 3.64 -12.91 -8.34
N LEU A 71 3.75 -12.40 -7.11
CA LEU A 71 4.92 -11.64 -6.67
C LEU A 71 5.89 -12.54 -5.89
N PHE A 72 5.43 -13.12 -4.78
CA PHE A 72 6.27 -13.91 -3.88
C PHE A 72 5.53 -15.11 -3.30
N GLY A 73 6.31 -16.18 -3.08
CA GLY A 73 5.89 -17.30 -2.24
C GLY A 73 6.20 -17.07 -0.76
N ASP A 74 5.58 -17.90 0.10
CA ASP A 74 5.73 -17.87 1.56
C ASP A 74 7.18 -17.90 2.08
N ASN A 75 8.09 -18.54 1.36
CA ASN A 75 9.50 -18.62 1.74
C ASN A 75 10.26 -17.28 1.58
N LYS A 76 9.72 -16.35 0.78
CA LYS A 76 10.39 -15.10 0.40
C LYS A 76 9.62 -13.85 0.78
N VAL A 77 8.32 -13.96 1.03
CA VAL A 77 7.46 -12.78 1.24
C VAL A 77 7.85 -11.97 2.48
N LEU A 78 8.37 -12.58 3.56
CA LEU A 78 8.82 -11.85 4.75
C LEU A 78 10.07 -10.99 4.47
N GLU A 79 10.99 -11.49 3.63
CA GLU A 79 12.16 -10.75 3.16
C GLU A 79 11.73 -9.61 2.23
N ALA A 80 10.81 -9.88 1.30
CA ALA A 80 10.22 -8.88 0.41
C ALA A 80 9.49 -7.76 1.17
N MET A 81 8.82 -8.08 2.27
CA MET A 81 8.20 -7.08 3.15
C MET A 81 9.24 -6.18 3.82
N LEU A 82 10.36 -6.75 4.28
CA LEU A 82 11.46 -5.97 4.88
C LEU A 82 12.10 -5.02 3.87
N LEU A 83 12.23 -5.43 2.61
CA LEU A 83 12.78 -4.63 1.52
C LEU A 83 11.79 -3.59 0.96
N GLY A 84 10.51 -3.69 1.32
CA GLY A 84 9.46 -2.78 0.85
C GLY A 84 8.86 -3.15 -0.51
N ASP A 85 9.19 -4.32 -1.06
CA ASP A 85 8.67 -4.80 -2.35
C ASP A 85 7.17 -5.10 -2.28
N VAL A 86 6.68 -5.51 -1.10
CA VAL A 86 5.25 -5.69 -0.78
C VAL A 86 4.95 -5.16 0.63
N GLN A 87 3.73 -4.66 0.83
CA GLN A 87 3.32 -4.02 2.10
C GLN A 87 2.53 -4.97 2.99
N LEU A 88 1.90 -6.00 2.41
CA LEU A 88 1.08 -6.93 3.17
C LEU A 88 1.17 -8.34 2.60
N ALA A 89 1.11 -9.33 3.48
CA ALA A 89 1.14 -10.74 3.12
C ALA A 89 0.39 -11.59 4.15
N ALA A 90 -0.01 -12.81 3.74
CA ALA A 90 -0.69 -13.77 4.62
C ALA A 90 -0.02 -15.16 4.58
N PRO A 91 1.27 -15.27 5.00
CA PRO A 91 2.02 -16.52 4.94
C PRO A 91 1.59 -17.54 6.01
N SER A 92 2.02 -18.79 5.85
CA SER A 92 1.89 -19.83 6.88
C SER A 92 2.72 -19.50 8.14
N LEU A 93 2.18 -19.83 9.33
CA LEU A 93 2.88 -19.68 10.61
C LEU A 93 4.21 -20.45 10.65
N SER A 94 4.29 -21.59 9.96
CA SER A 94 5.52 -22.39 9.82
C SER A 94 6.73 -21.63 9.27
N LYS A 95 6.51 -20.54 8.55
CA LYS A 95 7.58 -19.68 8.00
C LYS A 95 8.22 -18.79 9.05
N PHE A 96 7.61 -18.65 10.22
CA PHE A 96 8.11 -17.81 11.30
C PHE A 96 9.14 -18.50 12.20
N SER A 97 9.39 -19.80 12.04
CA SER A 97 10.35 -20.56 12.85
C SER A 97 11.78 -19.96 12.90
N ARG A 98 12.20 -19.25 11.84
CA ARG A 98 13.49 -18.53 11.79
C ARG A 98 13.51 -17.21 12.57
N TYR A 99 12.34 -16.66 12.89
CA TYR A 99 12.19 -15.33 13.49
C TYR A 99 11.69 -15.39 14.93
N THR A 100 10.84 -16.36 15.26
CA THR A 100 10.32 -16.56 16.61
C THR A 100 9.97 -18.02 16.88
N LYS A 101 10.28 -18.49 18.09
CA LYS A 101 9.89 -19.83 18.56
C LYS A 101 8.43 -19.88 19.04
N SER A 102 7.84 -18.74 19.40
CA SER A 102 6.49 -18.71 20.01
C SER A 102 5.40 -19.22 19.05
N LEU A 103 5.54 -18.94 17.76
CA LEU A 103 4.58 -19.40 16.74
C LEU A 103 4.76 -20.86 16.35
N GLN A 104 5.92 -21.46 16.64
CA GLN A 104 6.19 -22.87 16.36
C GLN A 104 5.31 -23.82 17.21
N LEU A 105 4.75 -23.32 18.31
CA LEU A 105 3.77 -24.06 19.11
C LEU A 105 2.61 -24.60 18.24
N PHE A 106 2.20 -23.84 17.22
CA PHE A 106 1.11 -24.20 16.33
C PHE A 106 1.51 -25.20 15.23
N ASP A 107 2.80 -25.54 15.12
CA ASP A 107 3.33 -26.51 14.15
C ASP A 107 3.65 -27.88 14.80
N LEU A 108 3.36 -28.06 16.10
CA LEU A 108 3.63 -29.34 16.78
C LEU A 108 2.73 -30.46 16.24
N PRO A 109 3.28 -31.67 16.00
CA PRO A 109 2.46 -32.83 15.67
C PRO A 109 1.64 -33.27 16.90
N PHE A 110 0.44 -33.81 16.63
CA PHE A 110 -0.44 -34.41 17.65
C PHE A 110 0.13 -35.70 18.23
#